data_AF-A0A2A2H4P5-F1
#
_entry.id   AF-A0A2A2H4P5-F1
#
_cell.length_a   1.000
_cell.length_b   1.000
_cell.length_c   1.000
_cell.angle_alpha   90.00
_cell.angle_beta   90.00
_cell.angle_gamma   90.00
#
_symmetry.space_group_name_H-M   'P 1'
#
loop_
_entity.id
_entity.type
_entity.pdbx_description
1 polymer ?
#
loop_
_entity_poly.entity_id
_entity_poly.type
_entity_poly.pdbx_seq_one_letter_code
_entity_poly.pdbx_strand_id
1 'polypeptide(L)'
;METLKKSHEYKPFIKLLGKIIIILIIIQLLRAFVMDSLWYVIKPGENIVLFQILNGISFLIVGILLLVLFKPSLNDLSLNLDDVRKRTKIIYFAGMIALPVFIVLPVVLGAELDIILLSFIFGLIVPAFEELLFRGYLWNNMQNSLKGKHSGLITWITITILFGLWHIGYIDVFLIHPKEFALVPLLIGKIEVGLILGAVVGFIRLKTNKVYGSFLFHGFWNIFAP
;
A
#
# COMPACT_ATOMS: atom_id res chain seq x y z
N MET A 1 4.32 33.36 -25.22
CA MET A 1 3.33 33.45 -24.12
C MET A 1 2.79 32.08 -23.69
N GLU A 2 2.70 31.09 -24.59
CA GLU A 2 2.26 29.72 -24.29
C GLU A 2 3.25 28.90 -23.42
N THR A 3 4.55 29.17 -23.56
CA THR A 3 5.63 28.58 -22.74
C THR A 3 5.62 29.07 -21.29
N LEU A 4 5.26 30.34 -21.06
CA LEU A 4 5.11 30.92 -19.71
C LEU A 4 3.88 30.38 -18.98
N LYS A 5 2.78 30.15 -19.72
CA LYS A 5 1.54 29.57 -19.17
C LYS A 5 1.74 28.13 -18.68
N LYS A 6 2.50 27.31 -19.42
CA LYS A 6 2.88 25.96 -19.01
C LYS A 6 3.72 25.94 -17.72
N SER A 7 4.65 26.88 -17.55
CA SER A 7 5.50 26.94 -16.34
C SER A 7 4.72 27.15 -15.03
N HIS A 8 3.55 27.78 -15.11
CA HIS A 8 2.76 28.13 -13.94
C HIS A 8 1.95 26.94 -13.39
N GLU A 9 1.63 25.94 -14.22
CA GLU A 9 0.94 24.71 -13.83
C GLU A 9 1.88 23.66 -13.20
N TYR A 10 3.16 23.63 -13.59
CA TYR A 10 4.14 22.69 -13.04
C TYR A 10 4.61 23.05 -11.63
N LYS A 11 4.74 24.34 -11.28
CA LYS A 11 5.19 24.77 -9.95
C LYS A 11 4.27 24.25 -8.82
N PRO A 12 2.92 24.34 -8.92
CA PRO A 12 2.00 23.72 -7.97
C PRO A 12 2.16 22.20 -7.88
N PHE A 13 2.32 21.50 -9.01
CA PHE A 13 2.49 20.05 -9.04
C PHE A 13 3.79 19.60 -8.36
N ILE A 14 4.93 20.22 -8.68
CA ILE A 14 6.23 19.90 -8.07
C ILE A 14 6.18 20.15 -6.56
N LYS A 15 5.56 21.26 -6.13
CA LYS A 15 5.37 21.56 -4.72
C LYS A 15 4.50 20.50 -4.02
N LEU A 16 3.44 20.04 -4.67
CA LEU A 16 2.59 18.96 -4.15
C LEU A 16 3.36 17.63 -4.07
N LEU A 17 4.06 17.27 -5.13
CA LEU A 17 4.87 16.04 -5.18
C LEU A 17 5.94 16.05 -4.08
N GLY A 18 6.64 17.16 -3.88
CA GLY A 18 7.61 17.31 -2.79
C GLY A 18 6.97 17.13 -1.41
N LYS A 19 5.78 17.69 -1.18
CA LYS A 19 5.03 17.46 0.06
C LYS A 19 4.66 15.99 0.26
N ILE A 20 4.19 15.32 -0.79
CA ILE A 20 3.83 13.90 -0.73
C ILE A 20 5.06 13.06 -0.39
N ILE A 21 6.20 13.31 -1.04
CA ILE A 21 7.45 12.59 -0.75
C ILE A 21 7.87 12.78 0.70
N ILE A 22 7.83 14.00 1.23
CA ILE A 22 8.16 14.27 2.64
C ILE A 22 7.21 13.52 3.58
N ILE A 23 5.91 13.54 3.30
CA ILE A 23 4.92 12.80 4.11
C ILE A 23 5.20 11.30 4.07
N LEU A 24 5.47 10.73 2.90
CA LEU A 24 5.81 9.30 2.76
C LEU A 24 7.06 8.93 3.56
N ILE A 25 8.10 9.77 3.54
CA ILE A 25 9.31 9.57 4.34
C ILE A 25 8.96 9.60 5.84
N ILE A 26 8.18 10.58 6.29
CA ILE A 26 7.76 10.67 7.70
C ILE A 26 6.97 9.42 8.12
N ILE A 27 6.05 8.94 7.28
CA ILE A 27 5.27 7.73 7.56
C ILE A 27 6.20 6.50 7.66
N GLN A 28 7.19 6.37 6.78
CA GLN A 28 8.14 5.25 6.86
C GLN A 28 9.02 5.31 8.10
N LEU A 29 9.54 6.50 8.45
CA LEU A 29 10.33 6.68 9.67
C LEU A 29 9.52 6.37 10.93
N LEU A 30 8.25 6.77 10.95
CA LEU A 30 7.33 6.44 12.03
C LEU A 30 7.08 4.92 12.11
N ARG A 31 6.87 4.24 10.99
CA ARG A 31 6.70 2.78 10.97
C ARG A 31 7.96 2.06 11.43
N ALA A 32 9.13 2.46 10.94
CA ALA A 32 10.41 1.92 11.37
C ALA A 32 10.62 2.11 12.88
N PHE A 33 10.36 3.31 13.40
CA PHE A 33 10.43 3.59 14.84
C PHE A 33 9.50 2.69 15.66
N VAL A 34 8.26 2.48 15.22
CA VAL A 34 7.32 1.56 15.89
C VAL A 34 7.83 0.12 15.84
N MET A 35 8.32 -0.34 14.69
CA MET A 35 8.85 -1.69 14.53
C MET A 35 10.07 -1.92 15.42
N ASP A 36 11.04 -1.01 15.41
CA ASP A 36 12.25 -1.08 16.25
C ASP A 36 11.90 -1.05 17.74
N SER A 37 10.93 -0.23 18.13
CA SER A 37 10.45 -0.18 19.52
C SER A 37 9.82 -1.50 19.95
N LEU A 38 8.97 -2.09 19.11
CA LEU A 38 8.35 -3.40 19.36
C LEU A 38 9.41 -4.50 19.45
N TRP A 39 10.37 -4.49 18.52
CA TRP A 39 11.48 -5.44 18.50
C TRP A 39 12.33 -5.34 19.78
N TYR A 40 12.68 -4.13 20.21
CA TYR A 40 13.48 -3.88 21.41
C TYR A 40 12.78 -4.36 22.71
N VAL A 41 11.47 -4.14 22.81
CA VAL A 41 10.68 -4.51 23.99
C VAL A 41 10.42 -6.03 24.04
N ILE A 42 10.01 -6.62 22.91
CA ILE A 42 9.58 -8.03 22.86
C ILE A 42 10.75 -8.99 22.68
N LYS A 43 11.85 -8.56 22.05
CA LYS A 43 13.06 -9.35 21.78
C LYS A 43 12.77 -10.73 21.18
N PRO A 44 12.15 -10.78 19.99
CA PRO A 44 11.71 -12.04 19.37
C PRO A 44 12.85 -12.98 18.94
N GLY A 45 14.10 -12.49 18.91
CA GLY A 45 15.27 -13.30 18.54
C GLY A 45 15.14 -13.85 17.11
N GLU A 46 15.32 -15.16 16.96
CA GLU A 46 15.23 -15.83 15.65
C GLU A 46 13.80 -16.22 15.25
N ASN A 47 12.79 -15.91 16.08
CA ASN A 47 11.41 -16.31 15.80
C ASN A 47 10.79 -15.47 14.66
N ILE A 48 10.79 -16.04 13.46
CA ILE A 48 10.29 -15.40 12.23
C ILE A 48 8.79 -15.10 12.32
N VAL A 49 7.99 -16.00 12.89
CA VAL A 49 6.54 -15.79 13.01
C VAL A 49 6.26 -14.59 13.88
N LEU A 50 6.90 -14.52 15.05
CA LEU A 50 6.75 -13.40 15.97
C LEU A 50 7.26 -12.10 15.33
N PHE A 51 8.39 -12.12 14.63
CA PHE A 51 8.88 -10.98 13.86
C PHE A 51 7.84 -10.44 12.87
N GLN A 52 7.19 -11.32 12.10
CA GLN A 52 6.18 -10.91 11.13
C GLN A 52 4.90 -10.41 11.80
N ILE A 53 4.50 -10.98 12.94
CA ILE A 53 3.42 -10.44 13.77
C ILE A 53 3.74 -9.01 14.21
N LEU A 54 4.94 -8.74 14.72
CA LEU A 54 5.35 -7.39 15.11
C LEU A 54 5.35 -6.43 13.93
N ASN A 55 5.81 -6.88 12.76
CA ASN A 55 5.75 -6.10 11.54
C ASN A 55 4.29 -5.75 11.18
N GLY A 56 3.38 -6.72 11.15
CA GLY A 56 1.94 -6.48 10.91
C GLY A 56 1.32 -5.51 11.94
N ILE A 57 1.68 -5.65 13.22
CA ILE A 57 1.25 -4.71 14.28
C ILE A 57 1.77 -3.30 14.00
N SER A 58 3.02 -3.14 13.52
CA SER A 58 3.58 -1.83 13.18
C SER A 58 2.74 -1.11 12.11
N PHE A 59 2.28 -1.84 11.08
CA PHE A 59 1.37 -1.30 10.06
C PHE A 59 0.00 -0.92 10.64
N LEU A 60 -0.56 -1.75 11.53
CA LEU A 60 -1.83 -1.45 12.17
C LEU A 60 -1.74 -0.19 13.03
N ILE A 61 -0.70 -0.07 13.87
CA ILE A 61 -0.48 1.10 14.73
C ILE A 61 -0.38 2.37 13.88
N VAL A 62 0.49 2.36 12.86
CA VAL A 62 0.70 3.52 11.99
C VAL A 62 -0.57 3.82 11.20
N GLY A 63 -1.22 2.82 10.62
CA GLY A 63 -2.47 2.98 9.87
C GLY A 63 -3.58 3.60 10.70
N ILE A 64 -3.80 3.09 11.91
CA ILE A 64 -4.78 3.65 12.86
C ILE A 64 -4.40 5.08 13.24
N LEU A 65 -3.13 5.35 13.53
CA LEU A 65 -2.67 6.70 13.85
C LEU A 65 -2.94 7.68 12.69
N LEU A 66 -2.68 7.29 11.44
CA LEU A 66 -3.00 8.11 10.27
C LEU A 66 -4.50 8.37 10.15
N LEU A 67 -5.35 7.36 10.39
CA LEU A 67 -6.81 7.53 10.39
C LEU A 67 -7.28 8.49 11.49
N VAL A 68 -6.69 8.43 12.69
CA VAL A 68 -7.03 9.32 13.82
C VAL A 68 -6.55 10.75 13.61
N LEU A 69 -5.35 10.92 13.04
CA LEU A 69 -4.75 12.24 12.81
C LEU A 69 -5.38 12.97 11.62
N PHE A 70 -5.54 12.29 10.49
CA PHE A 70 -6.04 12.91 9.26
C PHE A 70 -7.56 12.85 9.13
N LYS A 71 -8.23 11.92 9.83
CA LYS A 71 -9.68 11.72 9.81
C LYS A 71 -10.26 11.75 8.39
N PRO A 72 -9.71 10.99 7.43
CA PRO A 72 -10.16 11.04 6.06
C PRO A 72 -11.60 10.55 5.93
N SER A 73 -12.39 11.21 5.10
CA SER A 73 -13.74 10.74 4.76
C SER A 73 -13.68 9.50 3.86
N LEU A 74 -14.79 8.77 3.74
CA LEU A 74 -14.90 7.66 2.80
C LEU A 74 -14.64 8.11 1.35
N ASN A 75 -14.96 9.36 0.99
CA ASN A 75 -14.66 9.92 -0.32
C ASN A 75 -13.15 10.14 -0.50
N ASP A 76 -12.46 10.64 0.53
CA ASP A 76 -11.00 10.84 0.50
C ASP A 76 -10.25 9.53 0.32
N LEU A 77 -10.79 8.41 0.82
CA LEU A 77 -10.23 7.07 0.64
C LEU A 77 -10.81 6.32 -0.58
N SER A 78 -11.73 6.93 -1.33
CA SER A 78 -12.46 6.28 -2.45
C SER A 78 -13.17 4.97 -2.06
N LEU A 79 -13.74 4.94 -0.85
CA LEU A 79 -14.52 3.85 -0.27
C LEU A 79 -16.04 4.08 -0.35
N ASN A 80 -16.50 5.25 -0.80
CA ASN A 80 -17.93 5.43 -1.04
C ASN A 80 -18.40 4.55 -2.20
N LEU A 81 -19.57 3.93 -2.07
CA LEU A 81 -20.11 2.98 -3.05
C LEU A 81 -21.27 3.56 -3.87
N ASP A 82 -21.66 4.81 -3.65
CA ASP A 82 -22.91 5.37 -4.17
C ASP A 82 -22.96 5.41 -5.71
N ASP A 83 -21.83 5.71 -6.34
CA ASP A 83 -21.61 5.83 -7.79
C ASP A 83 -21.17 4.51 -8.47
N VAL A 84 -21.07 3.41 -7.71
CA VAL A 84 -20.59 2.11 -8.23
C VAL A 84 -21.75 1.31 -8.83
N ARG A 85 -21.55 0.77 -10.04
CA ARG A 85 -22.53 -0.11 -10.70
C ARG A 85 -22.77 -1.38 -9.88
N LYS A 86 -24.02 -1.88 -9.85
CA LYS A 86 -24.42 -3.09 -9.10
C LYS A 86 -23.54 -4.31 -9.41
N ARG A 87 -23.21 -4.55 -10.68
CA ARG A 87 -22.32 -5.67 -11.09
C ARG A 87 -20.94 -5.56 -10.46
N THR A 88 -20.35 -4.36 -10.45
CA THR A 88 -19.04 -4.12 -9.83
C THR A 88 -19.09 -4.27 -8.30
N LYS A 89 -20.18 -3.83 -7.65
CA LYS A 89 -20.39 -4.07 -6.21
C LYS A 89 -20.41 -5.57 -5.88
N ILE A 90 -21.08 -6.38 -6.71
CA ILE A 90 -21.11 -7.84 -6.54
C ILE A 90 -19.70 -8.42 -6.66
N ILE A 91 -18.90 -7.98 -7.64
CA ILE A 91 -17.50 -8.42 -7.79
C ILE A 91 -16.68 -8.07 -6.55
N TYR A 92 -16.81 -6.84 -6.03
CA TYR A 92 -16.11 -6.45 -4.80
C TYR A 92 -16.53 -7.30 -3.61
N PHE A 93 -17.83 -7.52 -3.42
CA PHE A 93 -18.34 -8.32 -2.32
C PHE A 93 -17.87 -9.78 -2.42
N ALA A 94 -17.95 -10.37 -3.61
CA ALA A 94 -17.43 -11.71 -3.87
C ALA A 94 -15.93 -11.81 -3.58
N GLY A 95 -15.13 -10.82 -4.02
CA GLY A 95 -13.71 -10.76 -3.71
C GLY A 95 -13.43 -10.61 -2.21
N MET A 96 -14.18 -9.78 -1.50
CA MET A 96 -14.05 -9.59 -0.05
C MET A 96 -14.37 -10.85 0.75
N ILE A 97 -15.22 -11.74 0.22
CA ILE A 97 -15.46 -13.07 0.81
C ILE A 97 -14.36 -14.05 0.40
N ALA A 98 -14.01 -14.08 -0.89
CA ALA A 98 -13.04 -15.01 -1.42
C ALA A 98 -11.65 -14.82 -0.80
N LEU A 99 -11.22 -13.58 -0.55
CA LEU A 99 -9.88 -13.29 -0.03
C LEU A 99 -9.63 -13.96 1.34
N PRO A 100 -10.49 -13.79 2.38
CA PRO A 100 -10.40 -14.57 3.62
C PRO A 100 -10.46 -16.09 3.41
N VAL A 101 -11.28 -16.58 2.47
CA VAL A 101 -11.35 -18.02 2.16
C VAL A 101 -10.00 -18.53 1.68
N PHE A 102 -9.34 -17.81 0.77
CA PHE A 102 -8.00 -18.19 0.28
C PHE A 102 -6.91 -18.07 1.34
N ILE A 103 -7.05 -17.17 2.33
CA ILE A 103 -6.15 -17.09 3.48
C ILE A 103 -6.26 -18.33 4.39
N VAL A 104 -7.47 -18.85 4.58
CA VAL A 104 -7.74 -19.99 5.48
C VAL A 104 -7.57 -21.34 4.78
N LEU A 105 -7.77 -21.40 3.46
CA LEU A 105 -7.74 -22.63 2.67
C LEU A 105 -6.50 -23.51 2.90
N PRO A 106 -5.25 -22.98 2.98
CA PRO A 106 -4.08 -23.80 3.24
C PRO A 106 -4.20 -24.67 4.49
N VAL A 107 -4.84 -24.20 5.56
CA VAL A 107 -4.99 -24.98 6.80
C VAL A 107 -6.04 -26.07 6.70
N VAL A 108 -7.10 -25.84 5.92
CA VAL A 108 -8.03 -26.93 5.57
C VAL A 108 -7.28 -28.03 4.81
N LEU A 109 -6.21 -27.67 4.08
CA LEU A 109 -5.32 -28.58 3.36
C LEU A 109 -4.12 -29.07 4.21
N GLY A 110 -4.06 -28.77 5.51
CA GLY A 110 -3.04 -29.26 6.43
C GLY A 110 -1.79 -28.39 6.57
N ALA A 111 -1.81 -27.13 6.12
CA ALA A 111 -0.72 -26.17 6.35
C ALA A 111 -0.57 -25.81 7.84
N GLU A 112 0.60 -25.30 8.21
CA GLU A 112 0.89 -24.78 9.55
C GLU A 112 0.19 -23.43 9.80
N LEU A 113 -0.07 -23.13 11.08
CA LEU A 113 -0.73 -21.89 11.50
C LEU A 113 0.03 -20.63 11.06
N ASP A 114 1.36 -20.74 11.02
CA ASP A 114 2.34 -19.76 10.58
C ASP A 114 1.99 -19.22 9.19
N ILE A 115 1.57 -20.11 8.28
CA ILE A 115 1.21 -19.77 6.90
C ILE A 115 -0.06 -18.90 6.87
N ILE A 116 -1.05 -19.17 7.74
CA ILE A 116 -2.23 -18.29 7.84
C ILE A 116 -1.81 -16.91 8.32
N LEU A 117 -1.01 -16.84 9.39
CA LEU A 117 -0.63 -15.57 10.00
C LEU A 117 0.09 -14.68 8.98
N LEU A 118 1.02 -15.26 8.22
CA LEU A 118 1.71 -14.56 7.13
C LEU A 118 0.73 -14.14 6.03
N SER A 119 -0.14 -15.04 5.59
CA SER A 119 -1.16 -14.75 4.56
C SER A 119 -2.15 -13.68 5.00
N PHE A 120 -2.46 -13.59 6.29
CA PHE A 120 -3.32 -12.55 6.86
C PHE A 120 -2.61 -11.19 6.86
N ILE A 121 -1.36 -11.14 7.31
CA ILE A 121 -0.58 -9.91 7.36
C ILE A 121 -0.32 -9.37 5.95
N PHE A 122 0.18 -10.22 5.05
CA PHE A 122 0.56 -9.80 3.70
C PHE A 122 -0.62 -9.79 2.72
N GLY A 123 -1.68 -10.55 2.95
CA GLY A 123 -2.88 -10.56 2.11
C GLY A 123 -3.95 -9.54 2.52
N LEU A 124 -3.95 -9.06 3.77
CA LEU A 124 -4.95 -8.08 4.24
C LEU A 124 -4.32 -6.82 4.84
N ILE A 125 -3.48 -6.95 5.87
CA ILE A 125 -3.02 -5.77 6.63
C ILE A 125 -2.17 -4.84 5.76
N VAL A 126 -1.12 -5.38 5.14
CA VAL A 126 -0.20 -4.58 4.31
C VAL A 126 -0.92 -4.01 3.09
N PRO A 127 -1.69 -4.78 2.29
CA PRO A 127 -2.48 -4.24 1.19
C PRO A 127 -3.50 -3.18 1.62
N ALA A 128 -4.16 -3.36 2.78
CA ALA A 128 -5.10 -2.37 3.27
C ALA A 128 -4.39 -1.04 3.56
N PHE A 129 -3.27 -1.09 4.29
CA PHE A 129 -2.48 0.10 4.58
C PHE A 129 -2.01 0.80 3.30
N GLU A 130 -1.37 0.05 2.40
CA GLU A 130 -0.76 0.60 1.21
C GLU A 130 -1.80 1.11 0.20
N GLU A 131 -2.88 0.36 -0.05
CA GLU A 131 -3.88 0.78 -1.03
C GLU A 131 -4.74 1.96 -0.54
N LEU A 132 -5.04 2.03 0.76
CA LEU A 132 -5.72 3.21 1.33
C LEU A 132 -4.83 4.45 1.26
N LEU A 133 -3.52 4.31 1.51
CA LEU A 133 -2.57 5.41 1.41
C LEU A 133 -2.39 5.86 -0.05
N PHE A 134 -2.02 4.94 -0.96
CA PHE A 134 -1.63 5.27 -2.32
C PHE A 134 -2.80 5.46 -3.28
N ARG A 135 -3.79 4.54 -3.29
CA ARG A 135 -4.92 4.54 -4.25
C ARG A 135 -6.14 5.26 -3.70
N GLY A 136 -6.21 5.43 -2.38
CA GLY A 136 -7.19 6.27 -1.70
C GLY A 136 -6.68 7.70 -1.59
N TYR A 137 -5.99 7.97 -0.48
CA TYR A 137 -5.68 9.33 -0.04
C TYR A 137 -4.76 10.10 -1.00
N LEU A 138 -3.59 9.55 -1.35
CA LEU A 138 -2.62 10.24 -2.20
C LEU A 138 -3.13 10.41 -3.63
N TRP A 139 -3.79 9.38 -4.17
CA TRP A 139 -4.43 9.44 -5.49
C TRP A 139 -5.42 10.60 -5.58
N ASN A 140 -6.34 10.71 -4.62
CA ASN A 140 -7.36 11.75 -4.61
C ASN A 140 -6.75 13.14 -4.43
N ASN A 141 -5.77 13.29 -3.53
CA ASN A 141 -5.06 14.55 -3.36
C ASN A 141 -4.36 15.01 -4.64
N MET A 142 -3.74 14.08 -5.37
CA MET A 142 -3.09 14.35 -6.65
C MET A 142 -4.11 14.74 -7.72
N GLN A 143 -5.16 13.93 -7.87
CA GLN A 143 -6.17 14.11 -8.91
C GLN A 143 -6.97 15.42 -8.71
N ASN A 144 -7.29 15.78 -7.48
CA ASN A 144 -7.98 17.04 -7.15
C ASN A 144 -7.11 18.28 -7.40
N SER A 145 -5.79 18.13 -7.31
CA SER A 145 -4.84 19.23 -7.53
C SER A 145 -4.47 19.43 -9.01
N LEU A 146 -4.56 18.36 -9.82
CA LEU A 146 -4.24 18.39 -11.24
C LEU A 146 -5.47 18.72 -12.09
N LYS A 147 -5.45 19.87 -12.77
CA LYS A 147 -6.49 20.26 -13.74
C LYS A 147 -6.04 19.88 -15.15
N GLY A 148 -6.82 19.07 -15.86
CA GLY A 148 -6.58 18.79 -17.27
C GLY A 148 -6.95 17.38 -17.73
N LYS A 149 -7.00 17.19 -19.06
CA LYS A 149 -7.39 15.94 -19.73
C LYS A 149 -6.48 14.74 -19.37
N HIS A 150 -5.23 15.01 -18.97
CA HIS A 150 -4.22 13.99 -18.67
C HIS A 150 -4.00 13.77 -17.16
N SER A 151 -4.79 14.40 -16.28
CA SER A 151 -4.60 14.32 -14.82
C SER A 151 -4.60 12.89 -14.29
N GLY A 152 -5.49 12.03 -14.80
CA GLY A 152 -5.56 10.63 -14.43
C GLY A 152 -4.29 9.86 -14.81
N LEU A 153 -3.77 10.07 -16.02
CA LEU A 153 -2.53 9.41 -16.48
C LEU A 153 -1.32 9.86 -15.67
N ILE A 154 -1.19 11.16 -15.42
CA ILE A 154 -0.10 11.73 -14.60
C ILE A 154 -0.18 11.19 -13.18
N THR A 155 -1.37 11.13 -12.59
CA THR A 155 -1.60 10.56 -11.25
C THR A 155 -1.18 9.10 -11.22
N TRP A 156 -1.61 8.31 -12.21
CA TRP A 156 -1.27 6.89 -12.29
C TRP A 156 0.24 6.64 -12.36
N ILE A 157 0.95 7.32 -13.26
CA ILE A 157 2.41 7.19 -13.39
C ILE A 157 3.10 7.62 -12.09
N THR A 158 2.71 8.77 -11.53
CA THR A 158 3.34 9.33 -10.33
C THR A 158 3.14 8.41 -9.12
N ILE A 159 1.89 7.97 -8.88
CA ILE A 159 1.57 7.08 -7.76
C ILE A 159 2.25 5.71 -7.94
N THR A 160 2.36 5.21 -9.18
CA THR A 160 3.08 3.95 -9.45
C THR A 160 4.56 4.07 -9.08
N ILE A 161 5.23 5.14 -9.51
CA ILE A 161 6.65 5.38 -9.17
C ILE A 161 6.83 5.53 -7.66
N LEU A 162 5.98 6.33 -7.01
CA LEU A 162 6.03 6.52 -5.56
C LEU A 162 5.79 5.22 -4.79
N PHE A 163 4.88 4.36 -5.28
CA PHE A 163 4.61 3.05 -4.70
C PHE A 163 5.76 2.06 -4.93
N GLY A 164 6.46 2.11 -6.06
CA GLY A 164 7.69 1.35 -6.24
C GLY A 164 8.78 1.79 -5.26
N LEU A 165 9.04 3.10 -5.18
CA LEU A 165 10.04 3.69 -4.28
C LEU A 165 9.68 3.53 -2.79
N TRP A 166 8.39 3.42 -2.45
CA TRP A 166 7.91 3.16 -1.10
C TRP A 166 8.59 1.95 -0.45
N HIS A 167 8.88 0.91 -1.24
CA HIS A 167 9.48 -0.33 -0.77
C HIS A 167 10.92 -0.17 -0.26
N ILE A 168 11.60 0.95 -0.56
CA ILE A 168 12.90 1.29 0.04
C ILE A 168 12.75 1.46 1.56
N GLY A 169 11.61 1.95 2.04
CA GLY A 169 11.33 2.14 3.46
C GLY A 169 11.07 0.84 4.24
N TYR A 170 11.28 -0.32 3.62
CA TYR A 170 11.37 -1.63 4.31
C TYR A 170 12.80 -2.03 4.66
N ILE A 171 13.78 -1.15 4.45
CA ILE A 171 15.18 -1.43 4.77
C ILE A 171 15.40 -1.80 6.24
N ASP A 172 14.75 -1.14 7.19
CA ASP A 172 14.80 -1.46 8.62
C ASP A 172 14.32 -2.89 8.89
N VAL A 173 13.21 -3.31 8.27
CA VAL A 173 12.67 -4.67 8.40
C VAL A 173 13.69 -5.69 7.90
N PHE A 174 14.41 -5.40 6.82
CA PHE A 174 15.46 -6.31 6.33
C PHE A 174 16.73 -6.29 7.19
N LEU A 175 17.09 -5.15 7.76
CA LEU A 175 18.27 -5.02 8.62
C LEU A 175 18.13 -5.78 9.94
N ILE A 176 16.92 -5.85 10.50
CA ILE A 176 16.63 -6.56 11.75
C ILE A 176 16.03 -7.95 11.53
N HIS A 177 15.91 -8.39 10.27
CA HIS A 177 15.28 -9.66 9.96
C HIS A 177 16.10 -10.84 10.54
N PRO A 178 15.46 -11.87 11.13
CA PRO A 178 16.14 -13.08 11.61
C PRO A 178 16.96 -13.89 10.59
N LYS A 179 16.90 -13.52 9.31
CA LYS A 179 17.56 -14.22 8.20
C LYS A 179 18.40 -13.20 7.47
N GLU A 180 19.61 -13.60 7.08
CA GLU A 180 20.47 -12.76 6.26
C GLU A 180 19.99 -12.73 4.81
N PHE A 181 20.10 -11.56 4.19
CA PHE A 181 19.80 -11.36 2.77
C PHE A 181 20.86 -10.48 2.13
N ALA A 182 21.07 -10.66 0.83
CA ALA A 182 21.76 -9.67 0.02
C ALA A 182 20.86 -8.43 -0.12
N LEU A 183 21.06 -7.44 0.76
CA LEU A 183 20.17 -6.30 0.94
C LEU A 183 19.91 -5.52 -0.36
N VAL A 184 20.97 -5.20 -1.11
CA VAL A 184 20.85 -4.38 -2.33
C VAL A 184 20.05 -5.10 -3.42
N PRO A 185 20.38 -6.34 -3.83
CA PRO A 185 19.55 -7.08 -4.78
C PRO A 185 18.09 -7.24 -4.33
N LEU A 186 17.87 -7.50 -3.04
CA LEU A 186 16.51 -7.64 -2.48
C LEU A 186 15.70 -6.36 -2.60
N LEU A 187 16.29 -5.20 -2.26
CA LEU A 187 15.64 -3.90 -2.38
C LEU A 187 15.33 -3.56 -3.84
N ILE A 188 16.26 -3.82 -4.77
CA ILE A 188 16.03 -3.61 -6.20
C ILE A 188 14.84 -4.47 -6.67
N GLY A 189 14.83 -5.76 -6.35
CA GLY A 189 13.73 -6.66 -6.71
C GLY A 189 12.38 -6.22 -6.11
N LYS A 190 12.36 -5.72 -4.87
CA LYS A 190 11.15 -5.17 -4.24
C LYS A 190 10.64 -3.92 -4.96
N ILE A 191 11.53 -3.02 -5.39
CA ILE A 191 11.13 -1.84 -6.18
C ILE A 191 10.55 -2.29 -7.53
N GLU A 192 11.19 -3.23 -8.23
CA GLU A 192 10.72 -3.72 -9.53
C GLU A 192 9.33 -4.37 -9.43
N VAL A 193 9.15 -5.29 -8.49
CA VAL A 193 7.84 -5.91 -8.21
C VAL A 193 6.82 -4.86 -7.78
N GLY A 194 7.22 -3.92 -6.93
CA GLY A 194 6.39 -2.80 -6.50
C GLY A 194 5.93 -1.93 -7.67
N LEU A 195 6.80 -1.65 -8.64
CA LEU A 195 6.43 -0.89 -9.86
C LEU A 195 5.43 -1.67 -10.73
N ILE A 196 5.65 -2.97 -10.93
CA ILE A 196 4.76 -3.83 -11.74
C ILE A 196 3.39 -3.93 -11.08
N LEU A 197 3.35 -4.35 -9.82
CA LEU A 197 2.12 -4.46 -9.05
C LEU A 197 1.44 -3.09 -8.98
N GLY A 198 2.21 -2.05 -8.72
CA GLY A 198 1.71 -0.69 -8.59
C GLY A 198 1.06 -0.14 -9.85
N ALA A 199 1.60 -0.50 -11.02
CA ALA A 199 1.01 -0.19 -12.32
C ALA A 199 -0.33 -0.90 -12.51
N VAL A 200 -0.39 -2.20 -12.19
CA VAL A 200 -1.61 -3.02 -12.31
C VAL A 200 -2.71 -2.51 -11.39
N VAL A 201 -2.44 -2.37 -10.09
CA VAL A 201 -3.46 -1.90 -9.13
C VAL A 201 -3.82 -0.43 -9.35
N GLY A 202 -2.89 0.39 -9.87
CA GLY A 202 -3.17 1.75 -10.32
C GLY A 202 -4.07 1.79 -11.57
N PHE A 203 -3.89 0.86 -12.50
CA PHE A 203 -4.77 0.73 -13.67
C PHE A 203 -6.18 0.29 -13.27
N ILE A 204 -6.30 -0.64 -12.33
CA ILE A 204 -7.60 -1.01 -11.75
C ILE A 204 -8.27 0.23 -11.14
N ARG A 205 -7.54 1.01 -10.33
CA ARG A 205 -8.03 2.27 -9.74
C ARG A 205 -8.47 3.30 -10.79
N LEU A 206 -7.77 3.41 -11.92
CA LEU A 206 -8.18 4.26 -13.06
C LEU A 206 -9.51 3.84 -13.66
N LYS A 207 -9.75 2.53 -13.80
CA LYS A 207 -10.95 1.99 -14.44
C LYS A 207 -12.16 2.00 -13.54
N THR A 208 -11.97 1.77 -12.24
CA THR A 208 -13.07 1.60 -11.29
C THR A 208 -13.40 2.86 -10.51
N ASN A 209 -12.49 3.82 -10.48
CA ASN A 209 -12.51 4.99 -9.61
C ASN A 209 -12.55 4.69 -8.09
N LYS A 210 -12.26 3.45 -7.67
CA LYS A 210 -12.37 2.98 -6.27
C LYS A 210 -11.17 2.13 -5.86
N VAL A 211 -10.90 2.10 -4.55
CA VAL A 211 -9.77 1.33 -3.98
C VAL A 211 -10.03 -0.18 -3.93
N TYR A 212 -11.29 -0.62 -3.81
CA TYR A 212 -11.63 -2.03 -3.59
C TYR A 212 -10.96 -3.02 -4.55
N GLY A 213 -11.00 -2.75 -5.86
CA GLY A 213 -10.39 -3.64 -6.85
C GLY A 213 -8.87 -3.72 -6.71
N SER A 214 -8.23 -2.59 -6.40
CA SER A 214 -6.78 -2.50 -6.14
C SER A 214 -6.40 -3.29 -4.88
N PHE A 215 -7.13 -3.08 -3.78
CA PHE A 215 -6.97 -3.84 -2.53
C PHE A 215 -7.11 -5.34 -2.72
N LEU A 216 -8.19 -5.78 -3.38
CA LEU A 216 -8.44 -7.21 -3.60
C LEU A 216 -7.35 -7.83 -4.48
N PHE A 217 -6.98 -7.19 -5.58
CA PHE A 217 -5.93 -7.71 -6.46
C PHE A 217 -4.58 -7.79 -5.74
N HIS A 218 -4.21 -6.76 -4.97
CA HIS A 218 -2.99 -6.75 -4.18
C HIS A 218 -3.01 -7.86 -3.12
N GLY A 219 -4.11 -8.01 -2.38
CA GLY A 219 -4.24 -9.10 -1.40
C GLY A 219 -4.09 -10.48 -2.02
N PHE A 220 -4.76 -10.75 -3.15
CA PHE A 220 -4.58 -12.01 -3.88
C PHE A 220 -3.16 -12.19 -4.41
N TRP A 221 -2.55 -11.13 -4.94
CA TRP A 221 -1.17 -11.16 -5.40
C TRP A 221 -0.22 -11.63 -4.30
N ASN A 222 -0.33 -11.06 -3.10
CA ASN A 222 0.55 -11.44 -1.99
C ASN A 222 0.29 -12.85 -1.43
N ILE A 223 -0.91 -13.40 -1.62
CA ILE A 223 -1.22 -14.78 -1.25
C ILE A 223 -0.66 -15.78 -2.27
N PHE A 224 -0.75 -15.47 -3.56
CA PHE A 224 -0.36 -16.40 -4.64
C PHE A 224 1.08 -16.22 -5.15
N ALA A 225 1.67 -15.05 -4.96
CA ALA A 225 3.04 -14.71 -5.33
C ALA A 225 3.83 -14.27 -4.08
N PRO A 226 4.11 -15.21 -3.15
CA PRO A 226 4.81 -14.92 -1.89
C PRO A 226 6.25 -14.43 -2.10
#